data_AF-A0A371QYS9-F1
#
_entry.id   AF-A0A371QYS9-F1
#
_cell.length_a   1.000
_cell.length_b   1.000
_cell.length_c   1.000
_cell.angle_alpha   90.00
_cell.angle_beta   90.00
_cell.angle_gamma   90.00
#
_symmetry.space_group_name_H-M   'P 1'
#
loop_
_entity.id
_entity.type
_entity.pdbx_description
1 polymer ?
#
loop_
_entity_poly.entity_id
_entity_poly.type
_entity_poly.pdbx_seq_one_letter_code
_entity_poly.pdbx_strand_id
1 'polypeptide(L)'
;MAALKDWYRRCFKWPIMPGGEGKVGKRLALYYGMCEMAKAALTEYGEKYAEPLISEYSLRRAFWWEGEWRGKPMSCFVTEKKAVCKVGDKMATFYVFDTPQGVYLRPEIKLVDDWIKVAHRGDDS
;
A
#
# COMPACT_ATOMS: atom_id res chain seq x y z
N MET A 1 18.22 18.51 11.34
CA MET A 1 18.27 17.37 10.37
C MET A 1 18.19 15.99 11.02
N ALA A 2 18.85 15.73 12.15
CA ALA A 2 18.82 14.40 12.80
C ALA A 2 17.39 13.93 13.16
N ALA A 3 16.56 14.81 13.74
CA ALA A 3 15.17 14.49 14.09
C ALA A 3 14.32 14.06 12.88
N LEU A 4 14.49 14.72 11.72
CA LEU A 4 13.78 14.37 10.49
C LEU A 4 14.20 12.98 9.97
N LYS A 5 15.50 12.67 10.05
CA LYS A 5 16.04 11.36 9.64
C LYS A 5 15.54 10.25 10.56
N ASP A 6 15.52 10.48 11.87
CA ASP A 6 15.00 9.52 12.86
C ASP A 6 13.50 9.27 12.67
N TRP A 7 12.71 10.35 12.53
CA TRP A 7 11.28 10.25 12.25
C TRP A 7 10.99 9.45 10.97
N TYR A 8 11.67 9.78 9.87
CA TYR A 8 11.50 9.08 8.60
C TYR A 8 11.83 7.60 8.73
N ARG A 9 12.94 7.27 9.40
CA ARG A 9 13.35 5.88 9.63
C ARG A 9 12.33 5.09 10.44
N ARG A 10 11.69 5.70 11.43
CA ARG A 10 10.63 5.04 12.21
C ARG A 10 9.38 4.79 11.39
N CYS A 11 9.01 5.73 10.52
CA CYS A 11 7.83 5.61 9.65
C CYS A 11 8.01 4.53 8.57
N PHE A 12 9.12 4.60 7.83
CA PHE A 12 9.28 3.80 6.62
C PHE A 12 10.23 2.61 6.81
N LYS A 13 10.90 2.45 7.97
CA LYS A 13 11.96 1.45 8.25
C LYS A 13 13.23 1.61 7.40
N TRP A 14 13.21 2.48 6.39
CA TRP A 14 14.33 2.81 5.50
C TRP A 14 14.94 4.17 5.85
N PRO A 15 16.25 4.38 5.63
CA PRO A 15 16.85 5.70 5.75
C PRO A 15 16.42 6.64 4.61
N ILE A 16 16.49 7.95 4.84
CA ILE A 16 16.42 8.94 3.75
C ILE A 16 17.70 8.81 2.91
N MET A 17 17.56 8.70 1.59
CA MET A 17 18.70 8.70 0.67
C MET A 17 19.50 10.01 0.80
N PRO A 18 20.84 9.97 0.74
CA PRO A 18 21.67 11.18 0.80
C PRO A 18 21.23 12.25 -0.20
N GLY A 19 21.07 13.50 0.23
CA GLY A 19 20.59 14.61 -0.61
C GLY A 19 19.06 14.69 -0.74
N GLY A 20 18.32 13.68 -0.25
CA GLY A 20 16.87 13.66 -0.24
C GLY A 20 16.23 14.48 0.88
N GLU A 21 17.00 14.95 1.87
CA GLU A 21 16.43 15.54 3.07
C GLU A 21 15.73 16.88 2.80
N GLY A 22 16.24 17.67 1.85
CA GLY A 22 15.59 18.90 1.42
C GLY A 22 14.23 18.66 0.75
N LYS A 23 14.09 17.55 0.01
CA LYS A 23 12.82 17.12 -0.60
C LYS A 23 11.80 16.74 0.47
N VAL A 24 12.23 15.94 1.46
CA VAL A 24 11.37 15.51 2.58
C VAL A 24 10.92 16.72 3.40
N GLY A 25 11.84 17.62 3.75
CA GLY A 25 11.52 18.84 4.50
C GLY A 25 10.54 19.76 3.77
N LYS A 26 10.71 19.97 2.46
CA LYS A 26 9.80 20.82 1.65
C LYS A 26 8.41 20.20 1.47
N ARG A 27 8.26 18.89 1.60
CA ARG A 27 6.99 18.16 1.39
C ARG A 27 6.54 17.42 2.64
N LEU A 28 6.79 17.99 3.82
CA LEU A 28 6.58 17.31 5.11
C LEU A 28 5.16 16.75 5.26
N ALA A 29 4.12 17.50 4.86
CA ALA A 29 2.73 17.07 4.93
C ALA A 29 2.45 15.79 4.10
N LEU A 30 3.02 15.70 2.90
CA LEU A 30 2.91 14.50 2.06
C LEU A 30 3.56 13.28 2.73
N TYR A 31 4.78 13.45 3.25
CA TYR A 31 5.48 12.37 3.95
C TYR A 31 4.80 11.99 5.27
N TYR A 32 4.14 12.93 5.94
CA TYR A 32 3.34 12.65 7.13
C TYR A 32 2.13 11.79 6.78
N GLY A 33 1.37 12.14 5.74
CA GLY A 33 0.27 11.30 5.25
C GLY A 33 0.72 9.89 4.86
N MET A 34 1.85 9.77 4.16
CA MET A 34 2.44 8.45 3.85
C MET A 34 2.88 7.70 5.11
N CYS A 35 3.40 8.38 6.12
CA CYS A 35 3.77 7.75 7.39
C CYS A 35 2.54 7.20 8.13
N GLU A 36 1.44 7.93 8.18
CA GLU A 36 0.20 7.45 8.81
C GLU A 36 -0.37 6.23 8.07
N MET A 37 -0.34 6.23 6.72
CA MET A 37 -0.69 5.03 5.95
C MET A 37 0.23 3.85 6.25
N ALA A 38 1.55 4.08 6.34
CA ALA A 38 2.52 3.03 6.66
C ALA A 38 2.27 2.42 8.04
N LYS A 39 1.99 3.25 9.05
CA LYS A 39 1.63 2.79 10.40
C LYS A 39 0.36 1.95 10.38
N ALA A 40 -0.70 2.43 9.71
CA ALA A 40 -1.95 1.70 9.60
C ALA A 40 -1.76 0.33 8.93
N ALA A 41 -1.03 0.27 7.82
CA ALA A 41 -0.72 -0.98 7.13
C ALA A 41 0.10 -1.94 8.01
N LEU A 42 1.10 -1.44 8.74
CA LEU A 42 1.88 -2.25 9.68
C LEU A 42 1.04 -2.79 10.84
N THR A 43 0.12 -1.97 11.37
CA THR A 43 -0.78 -2.38 12.45
C THR A 43 -1.79 -3.43 12.00
N GLU A 44 -2.35 -3.28 10.80
CA GLU A 44 -3.40 -4.18 10.32
C GLU A 44 -2.84 -5.50 9.77
N TYR A 45 -1.78 -5.43 8.97
CA TYR A 45 -1.25 -6.60 8.25
C TYR A 45 0.01 -7.20 8.89
N GLY A 46 0.63 -6.49 9.82
CA GLY A 46 1.90 -6.88 10.44
C GLY A 46 3.11 -6.61 9.55
N GLU A 47 4.28 -6.53 10.19
CA GLU A 47 5.56 -6.16 9.53
C GLU A 47 5.88 -7.10 8.35
N LYS A 48 5.66 -8.40 8.53
CA LYS A 48 5.94 -9.44 7.50
C LYS A 48 5.30 -9.13 6.14
N TYR A 49 4.10 -8.58 6.13
CA TYR A 49 3.35 -8.34 4.89
C TYR A 49 3.40 -6.88 4.44
N ALA A 50 3.41 -5.93 5.38
CA ALA A 50 3.35 -4.50 5.08
C ALA A 50 4.72 -3.86 4.83
N GLU A 51 5.81 -4.30 5.46
CA GLU A 51 7.14 -3.68 5.30
C GLU A 51 7.60 -3.56 3.82
N PRO A 52 7.39 -4.57 2.95
CA PRO A 52 7.71 -4.44 1.53
C PRO A 52 6.85 -3.41 0.77
N LEU A 53 5.69 -3.02 1.32
CA LEU A 53 4.68 -2.16 0.69
C LEU A 53 4.74 -0.71 1.17
N ILE A 54 5.48 -0.40 2.24
CA ILE A 54 5.58 0.96 2.81
C ILE A 54 6.75 1.79 2.26
N SER A 55 7.26 1.45 1.07
CA SER A 55 8.27 2.31 0.41
C SER A 55 7.64 3.65 -0.02
N GLU A 56 8.42 4.75 -0.06
CA GLU A 56 7.93 6.06 -0.54
C GLU A 56 7.26 5.93 -1.92
N TYR A 57 7.83 5.09 -2.80
CA TYR A 57 7.32 4.86 -4.12
C TYR A 57 5.94 4.18 -4.10
N SER A 58 5.80 3.10 -3.32
CA SER A 58 4.55 2.35 -3.17
C SER A 58 3.44 3.19 -2.55
N LEU A 59 3.76 3.98 -1.52
CA LEU A 59 2.79 4.76 -0.75
C LEU A 59 2.20 5.95 -1.51
N ARG A 60 2.91 6.48 -2.51
CA ARG A 60 2.42 7.59 -3.36
C ARG A 60 1.17 7.24 -4.15
N ARG A 61 0.97 5.96 -4.46
CA ARG A 61 -0.17 5.45 -5.22
C ARG A 61 -0.98 4.45 -4.40
N ALA A 62 -0.74 4.40 -3.10
CA ALA A 62 -1.43 3.46 -2.24
C ALA A 62 -2.84 3.95 -1.94
N PHE A 63 -3.78 3.00 -1.83
CA PHE A 63 -5.14 3.27 -1.42
C PHE A 63 -5.71 2.08 -0.65
N TRP A 64 -6.74 2.37 0.14
CA TRP A 64 -7.51 1.36 0.84
C TRP A 64 -8.68 0.90 -0.02
N TRP A 65 -8.93 -0.40 -0.06
CA TRP A 65 -10.09 -0.95 -0.72
C TRP A 65 -10.81 -1.93 0.19
N GLU A 66 -12.13 -1.80 0.28
CA GLU A 66 -13.00 -2.71 1.00
C GLU A 66 -13.97 -3.36 0.02
N GLY A 67 -14.24 -4.64 0.23
CA GLY A 67 -15.19 -5.38 -0.58
C GLY A 67 -15.39 -6.80 -0.08
N GLU A 68 -15.80 -7.67 -0.97
CA GLU A 68 -16.02 -9.08 -0.68
C GLU A 68 -15.26 -9.94 -1.69
N TRP A 69 -14.69 -11.05 -1.22
CA TRP A 69 -14.13 -12.07 -2.08
C TRP A 69 -14.54 -13.45 -1.62
N ARG A 70 -15.19 -14.19 -2.52
CA ARG A 70 -15.71 -15.55 -2.28
C ARG A 70 -16.61 -15.65 -1.03
N GLY A 71 -17.53 -14.70 -0.85
CA GLY A 71 -18.45 -14.71 0.30
C GLY A 71 -17.82 -14.25 1.62
N LYS A 72 -16.61 -13.68 1.60
CA LYS A 72 -15.92 -13.19 2.80
C LYS A 72 -15.56 -11.71 2.68
N PRO A 73 -15.72 -10.92 3.75
CA PRO A 73 -15.28 -9.54 3.76
C PRO A 73 -13.77 -9.47 3.53
N MET A 74 -13.36 -8.48 2.76
CA MET A 74 -11.99 -8.27 2.31
C MET A 74 -11.59 -6.80 2.47
N SER A 75 -10.51 -6.56 3.20
CA SER A 75 -9.89 -5.24 3.39
C SER A 75 -8.48 -5.29 2.80
N CYS A 76 -8.18 -4.43 1.84
CA CYS A 76 -6.94 -4.42 1.09
C CYS A 76 -6.20 -3.10 1.19
N PHE A 77 -4.90 -3.20 1.43
CA PHE A 77 -3.95 -2.15 1.14
C PHE A 77 -3.33 -2.38 -0.22
N VAL A 78 -3.75 -1.57 -1.20
CA VAL A 78 -3.34 -1.69 -2.59
C VAL A 78 -2.21 -0.69 -2.85
N THR A 79 -1.10 -1.17 -3.40
CA THR A 79 0.00 -0.33 -3.91
C THR A 79 0.16 -0.55 -5.40
N GLU A 80 1.13 0.10 -6.06
CA GLU A 80 1.26 0.00 -7.52
C GLU A 80 1.46 -1.43 -8.05
N LYS A 81 2.22 -2.28 -7.35
CA LYS A 81 2.59 -3.62 -7.85
C LYS A 81 1.98 -4.77 -7.07
N LYS A 82 1.66 -4.52 -5.80
CA LYS A 82 1.20 -5.54 -4.87
C LYS A 82 0.13 -4.98 -3.96
N ALA A 83 -0.76 -5.86 -3.52
CA ALA A 83 -1.70 -5.58 -2.46
C ALA A 83 -1.56 -6.66 -1.38
N VAL A 84 -1.75 -6.25 -0.14
CA VAL A 84 -2.00 -7.18 0.96
C VAL A 84 -3.45 -7.01 1.37
N CYS A 85 -4.15 -8.12 1.54
CA CYS A 85 -5.54 -8.12 1.92
C CYS A 85 -5.80 -9.06 3.08
N LYS A 86 -6.68 -8.63 3.97
CA LYS A 86 -7.27 -9.45 5.02
C LYS A 86 -8.61 -9.94 4.51
N VAL A 87 -8.73 -11.25 4.31
CA VAL A 87 -9.93 -11.94 3.81
C VAL A 87 -10.52 -12.77 4.95
N GLY A 88 -11.60 -12.30 5.55
CA GLY A 88 -12.02 -12.78 6.87
C GLY A 88 -10.89 -12.63 7.89
N ASP A 89 -10.36 -13.74 8.40
CA ASP A 89 -9.24 -13.74 9.37
C ASP A 89 -7.88 -14.12 8.76
N LYS A 90 -7.78 -14.26 7.43
CA LYS A 90 -6.55 -14.69 6.76
C LYS A 90 -5.93 -13.55 5.95
N MET A 91 -4.61 -13.44 6.03
CA MET A 91 -3.83 -12.54 5.16
C MET A 91 -3.52 -13.21 3.83
N ALA A 92 -3.65 -12.46 2.74
CA ALA A 92 -3.33 -12.90 1.38
C ALA A 92 -2.64 -11.77 0.61
N THR A 93 -1.67 -12.14 -0.23
CA THR A 93 -0.97 -11.24 -1.14
C THR A 93 -1.54 -11.35 -2.54
N PHE A 94 -1.62 -10.21 -3.20
CA PHE A 94 -2.13 -10.08 -4.57
C PHE A 94 -1.14 -9.28 -5.40
N TYR A 95 -1.02 -9.65 -6.67
CA TYR A 95 -0.43 -8.79 -7.68
C TYR A 95 -1.44 -7.73 -8.12
N VAL A 96 -0.95 -6.52 -8.35
CA VAL A 96 -1.77 -5.40 -8.80
C VAL A 96 -1.50 -5.17 -10.29
N PHE A 97 -2.58 -5.11 -11.05
CA PHE A 97 -2.58 -4.80 -12.47
C PHE A 97 -3.34 -3.50 -12.68
N ASP A 98 -2.61 -2.41 -12.87
CA ASP A 98 -3.17 -1.14 -13.30
C ASP A 98 -3.40 -1.19 -14.82
N THR A 99 -4.67 -1.16 -15.23
CA THR A 99 -5.08 -1.18 -16.64
C THR A 99 -5.90 0.07 -16.95
N PRO A 100 -6.06 0.45 -18.24
CA PRO A 100 -6.95 1.54 -18.62
C PRO A 100 -8.39 1.37 -18.14
N GLN A 101 -8.84 0.13 -17.91
CA GLN A 101 -10.21 -0.17 -17.47
C GLN A 101 -10.38 -0.13 -15.95
N GLY A 102 -9.29 -0.05 -15.19
CA GLY A 102 -9.29 -0.15 -13.74
C GLY A 102 -8.10 -0.89 -13.16
N VAL A 103 -8.04 -0.92 -11.83
CA VAL A 103 -7.04 -1.67 -11.08
C VAL A 103 -7.61 -3.03 -10.72
N TYR A 104 -6.86 -4.09 -11.02
CA TYR A 104 -7.23 -5.48 -10.74
C TYR A 104 -6.24 -6.11 -9.76
N LEU A 105 -6.76 -6.93 -8.84
CA LEU A 105 -5.99 -7.77 -7.96
C LEU A 105 -6.04 -9.22 -8.44
N ARG A 106 -4.88 -9.83 -8.56
CA ARG A 106 -4.74 -11.25 -8.85
C ARG A 106 -4.05 -11.95 -7.69
N PRO A 107 -4.65 -12.99 -7.07
CA PRO A 107 -4.02 -13.70 -5.96
C PRO A 107 -2.71 -14.34 -6.43
N GLU A 108 -1.69 -14.35 -5.57
CA GLU A 108 -0.42 -15.04 -5.89
C GLU A 108 -0.57 -16.58 -5.91
N ILE A 109 -1.68 -17.10 -5.37
CA ILE A 109 -2.01 -18.53 -5.32
C ILE A 109 -2.43 -19.00 -6.72
N LYS A 110 -1.57 -19.80 -7.37
CA LYS A 110 -1.76 -20.29 -8.75
C LYS A 110 -3.07 -21.07 -9.02
N LEU A 111 -3.73 -21.57 -7.97
CA LEU A 111 -4.95 -22.38 -8.10
C LEU A 111 -6.24 -21.55 -8.19
N VAL A 112 -6.15 -20.21 -8.09
CA VAL A 112 -7.30 -19.31 -8.19
C VAL A 112 -7.03 -18.30 -9.30
N ASP A 113 -7.79 -18.38 -10.39
CA ASP A 113 -7.69 -17.45 -11.53
C ASP A 113 -8.79 -16.39 -11.51
N ASP A 114 -9.19 -15.99 -10.31
CA ASP A 114 -10.24 -15.01 -10.07
C ASP A 114 -9.62 -13.62 -9.90
N TRP A 115 -10.01 -12.68 -10.75
CA TRP A 115 -9.47 -11.32 -10.79
C TRP A 115 -10.45 -10.38 -10.10
N ILE A 116 -9.99 -9.62 -9.11
CA ILE A 116 -10.83 -8.71 -8.34
C ILE A 116 -10.61 -7.29 -8.86
N LYS A 117 -11.64 -6.63 -9.40
CA LYS A 117 -11.54 -5.23 -9.81
C LYS A 117 -11.73 -4.32 -8.59
N VAL A 118 -10.70 -3.55 -8.23
CA VAL A 118 -10.65 -2.75 -6.99
C VAL A 118 -10.68 -1.24 -7.21
N ALA A 119 -10.46 -0.78 -8.43
CA ALA A 119 -10.71 0.61 -8.79
C ALA A 119 -11.27 0.69 -10.21
N HIS A 120 -12.21 1.60 -10.43
CA HIS A 120 -12.65 1.98 -11.77
C HIS A 120 -11.75 3.14 -12.24
N ARG A 121 -11.13 3.00 -13.43
CA ARG A 121 -10.51 4.14 -14.12
C ARG A 121 -11.49 4.53 -15.22
N GLY A 122 -12.44 5.39 -14.90
CA GLY A 122 -13.47 5.84 -15.83
C GLY A 122 -14.37 6.88 -15.18
N ASP A 123 -14.16 8.13 -15.60
CA ASP A 123 -15.01 9.32 -15.43
C ASP A 123 -16.18 9.22 -14.44
N ASP A 124 -15.93 9.58 -13.18
CA ASP A 124 -16.95 10.35 -12.47
C ASP A 124 -16.86 11.78 -13.01
N SER A 125 -17.83 12.11 -13.88
CA SER A 125 -18.02 13.43 -14.51
C SER A 125 -18.18 14.56 -13.50
#